data_AF-A0A8J7X5S7-F1
#
_entry.id   AF-A0A8J7X5S7-F1
#
_cell.length_a   1.000
_cell.length_b   1.000
_cell.length_c   1.000
_cell.angle_alpha   90.00
_cell.angle_beta   90.00
_cell.angle_gamma   90.00
#
_symmetry.space_group_name_H-M   'P 1'
#
loop_
_entity.id
_entity.type
_entity.pdbx_description
1 polymer ?
#
loop_
_entity_poly.entity_id
_entity_poly.type
_entity_poly.pdbx_seq_one_letter_code
_entity_poly.pdbx_strand_id
1 'polypeptide(L)'
;MVELPCPLCGKPSNGVCPSCFLKKHPLKVVREVFRECECGLTFFKGRWFRDRYEMVSEIAAKSIVAPDDVKIHVKDVEFKEERGELFIKANLRGYYKGIGFEDTLNWSVRPEKTKCENCKRQGSGYYEAVLQIRGGGIELGLDPKQVASVDEVRGG
;
A
#
# COMPACT_ATOMS: atom_id res chain seq x y z
N MET A 1 37.45 -6.61 23.97
CA MET A 1 37.37 -7.34 22.68
C MET A 1 38.00 -6.46 21.64
N VAL A 2 38.99 -6.97 20.89
CA VAL A 2 39.68 -6.19 19.85
C VAL A 2 38.79 -6.21 18.60
N GLU A 3 38.28 -5.05 18.20
CA GLU A 3 37.57 -4.91 16.92
C GLU A 3 38.59 -5.06 15.79
N LEU A 4 38.40 -6.06 14.93
CA LEU A 4 39.25 -6.27 13.77
C LEU A 4 38.79 -5.31 12.64
N PRO A 5 39.71 -4.61 11.96
CA PRO A 5 39.32 -3.71 10.89
C PRO A 5 38.70 -4.50 9.73
N CYS A 6 37.73 -3.88 9.05
CA CYS A 6 37.14 -4.44 7.85
C CYS A 6 38.21 -4.63 6.76
N PRO A 7 38.39 -5.82 6.19
CA PRO A 7 39.45 -6.08 5.21
C PRO A 7 39.27 -5.33 3.89
N LEU A 8 38.08 -4.74 3.66
CA LEU A 8 37.76 -4.01 2.43
C LEU A 8 37.85 -2.49 2.57
N CYS A 9 37.73 -1.92 3.78
CA CYS A 9 37.71 -0.47 3.97
C CYS A 9 38.38 0.04 5.25
N GLY A 10 38.89 -0.84 6.11
CA GLY A 10 39.60 -0.48 7.34
C GLY A 10 38.73 -0.05 8.52
N LYS A 11 37.41 0.13 8.35
CA LYS A 11 36.52 0.53 9.46
C LYS A 11 36.46 -0.53 10.56
N PRO A 12 36.36 -0.16 11.85
CA PRO A 12 36.21 -1.13 12.94
C PRO A 12 34.97 -2.01 12.73
N SER A 13 35.15 -3.31 12.81
CA SER A 13 34.06 -4.29 12.64
C SER A 13 34.48 -5.66 13.19
N ASN A 14 33.71 -6.70 12.87
CA ASN A 14 34.10 -8.08 13.12
C ASN A 14 34.03 -8.87 11.80
N GLY A 15 34.99 -8.59 10.91
CA GLY A 15 35.00 -9.11 9.53
C GLY A 15 34.61 -8.04 8.50
N VAL A 16 33.77 -8.37 7.52
CA VAL A 16 33.29 -7.36 6.55
C VAL A 16 32.26 -6.45 7.21
N CYS A 17 32.39 -5.12 7.08
CA CYS A 17 31.43 -4.18 7.64
C CYS A 17 30.12 -4.12 6.81
N PRO A 18 28.99 -3.67 7.40
CA PRO A 18 27.69 -3.64 6.71
C PRO A 18 27.73 -2.88 5.38
N SER A 19 28.41 -1.73 5.32
CA SER A 19 28.48 -0.93 4.09
C SER A 19 29.23 -1.64 2.96
N CYS A 20 30.28 -2.42 3.28
CA CYS A 20 31.00 -3.21 2.28
C CYS A 20 30.22 -4.45 1.85
N PHE A 21 29.49 -5.09 2.77
CA PHE A 21 28.62 -6.22 2.46
C PHE A 21 27.47 -5.81 1.54
N LEU A 22 26.73 -4.74 1.90
CA LEU A 22 25.58 -4.26 1.14
C LEU A 22 25.95 -3.71 -0.25
N LYS A 23 27.19 -3.25 -0.46
CA LYS A 23 27.68 -2.91 -1.81
C LYS A 23 27.69 -4.12 -2.75
N LYS A 24 27.97 -5.32 -2.24
CA LYS A 24 27.97 -6.57 -3.03
C LYS A 24 26.60 -7.27 -3.00
N HIS A 25 25.87 -7.13 -1.90
CA HIS A 25 24.58 -7.75 -1.65
C HIS A 25 23.54 -6.66 -1.30
N PRO A 26 23.12 -5.84 -2.27
CA PRO A 26 22.23 -4.72 -2.00
C PRO A 26 20.85 -5.19 -1.55
N LEU A 27 20.19 -4.35 -0.75
CA LEU A 27 18.76 -4.48 -0.51
C LEU A 27 18.02 -4.36 -1.84
N LYS A 28 16.99 -5.19 -2.04
CA LYS A 28 16.21 -5.21 -3.27
C LYS A 28 14.78 -4.79 -2.96
N VAL A 29 14.19 -4.04 -3.88
CA VAL A 29 12.75 -3.77 -3.87
C VAL A 29 12.10 -4.67 -4.90
N VAL A 30 11.22 -5.55 -4.45
CA VAL A 30 10.32 -6.31 -5.31
C VAL A 30 9.21 -5.36 -5.74
N ARG A 31 9.03 -5.21 -7.05
CA ARG A 31 7.95 -4.39 -7.60
C ARG A 31 6.64 -5.12 -7.43
N GLU A 32 5.99 -4.86 -6.31
CA GLU A 32 4.63 -5.32 -6.08
C GLU A 32 3.63 -4.39 -6.78
N VAL A 33 2.50 -4.94 -7.20
CA VAL A 33 1.40 -4.17 -7.80
C VAL A 33 0.31 -4.01 -6.76
N PHE A 34 -0.15 -2.78 -6.56
CA PHE A 34 -1.37 -2.50 -5.81
C PHE A 34 -2.47 -2.07 -6.77
N ARG A 35 -3.72 -2.30 -6.36
CA ARG A 35 -4.89 -1.93 -7.17
C ARG A 35 -5.61 -0.77 -6.51
N GLU A 36 -6.21 0.10 -7.31
CA GLU A 36 -6.95 1.27 -6.84
C GLU A 36 -8.35 1.29 -7.44
N CYS A 37 -9.33 1.55 -6.57
CA CYS A 37 -10.72 1.78 -6.93
C CYS A 37 -10.99 3.27 -7.15
N GLU A 38 -11.94 3.57 -8.02
CA GLU A 38 -12.40 4.95 -8.31
C GLU A 38 -12.92 5.68 -7.06
N CYS A 39 -13.44 4.96 -6.06
CA CYS A 39 -13.86 5.53 -4.78
C CYS A 39 -12.71 5.84 -3.80
N GLY A 40 -11.45 5.64 -4.22
CA GLY A 40 -10.27 5.88 -3.41
C GLY A 40 -9.80 4.69 -2.56
N LEU A 41 -10.53 3.57 -2.49
CA LEU A 41 -10.06 2.37 -1.81
C LEU A 41 -8.88 1.72 -2.57
N THR A 42 -7.86 1.28 -1.84
CA THR A 42 -6.70 0.57 -2.42
C THR A 42 -6.62 -0.86 -1.93
N PHE A 43 -6.16 -1.77 -2.79
CA PHE A 43 -6.02 -3.19 -2.47
C PHE A 43 -4.56 -3.60 -2.63
N PHE A 44 -4.02 -4.23 -1.59
CA PHE A 44 -2.67 -4.75 -1.57
C PHE A 44 -2.62 -6.07 -0.77
N LYS A 45 -1.98 -7.09 -1.34
CA LYS A 45 -1.78 -8.43 -0.72
C LYS A 45 -2.99 -8.98 0.07
N GLY A 46 -4.18 -8.97 -0.52
CA GLY A 46 -5.37 -9.57 0.09
C GLY A 46 -6.22 -8.61 0.94
N ARG A 47 -5.77 -7.38 1.16
CA ARG A 47 -6.43 -6.43 2.06
C ARG A 47 -6.79 -5.13 1.36
N TRP A 48 -7.94 -4.59 1.72
CA TRP A 48 -8.36 -3.23 1.33
C TRP A 48 -7.93 -2.21 2.38
N PHE A 49 -7.44 -1.07 1.91
CA PHE A 49 -7.00 0.07 2.70
C PHE A 49 -7.80 1.30 2.30
N ARG A 50 -8.22 2.05 3.31
CA ARG A 50 -8.83 3.37 3.13
C ARG A 50 -7.80 4.47 3.36
N ASP A 51 -6.98 4.32 4.38
CA ASP A 51 -5.90 5.23 4.66
C ASP A 51 -4.70 4.98 3.72
N ARG A 52 -4.19 6.06 3.12
CA ARG A 52 -3.08 5.97 2.18
C ARG A 52 -1.77 5.64 2.89
N TYR A 53 -1.50 6.26 4.04
CA TYR A 53 -0.26 6.05 4.77
C TYR A 53 -0.13 4.59 5.26
N GLU A 54 -1.22 3.99 5.75
CA GLU A 54 -1.27 2.58 6.14
C GLU A 54 -0.94 1.68 4.95
N MET A 55 -1.53 1.95 3.78
CA MET A 55 -1.25 1.20 2.56
C MET A 55 0.21 1.31 2.13
N VAL A 56 0.79 2.52 2.09
CA VAL A 56 2.20 2.70 1.70
C VAL A 56 3.14 2.04 2.71
N SER A 57 2.83 2.12 4.00
CA SER A 57 3.59 1.45 5.06
C SER A 57 3.60 -0.08 4.86
N GLU A 58 2.46 -0.67 4.53
CA GLU A 58 2.36 -2.11 4.21
C GLU A 58 3.16 -2.46 2.95
N ILE A 59 3.09 -1.65 1.89
CA ILE A 59 3.90 -1.85 0.68
C ILE A 59 5.38 -1.83 1.04
N ALA A 60 5.86 -0.82 1.76
CA ALA A 60 7.27 -0.71 2.15
C ALA A 60 7.72 -1.91 2.98
N ALA A 61 6.93 -2.34 3.97
CA ALA A 61 7.25 -3.48 4.81
C ALA A 61 7.30 -4.81 4.04
N LYS A 62 6.51 -4.97 2.97
CA LYS A 62 6.38 -6.23 2.22
C LYS A 62 7.17 -6.29 0.92
N SER A 63 7.69 -5.16 0.42
CA SER A 63 8.38 -5.08 -0.87
C SER A 63 9.89 -5.14 -0.75
N ILE A 64 10.44 -4.85 0.44
CA ILE A 64 11.89 -4.80 0.64
C ILE A 64 12.40 -6.19 1.02
N VAL A 65 13.37 -6.68 0.26
CA VAL A 65 14.05 -7.96 0.46
C VAL A 65 15.49 -7.69 0.84
N ALA A 66 15.89 -8.19 2.00
CA ALA A 66 17.25 -8.14 2.49
C ALA A 66 17.95 -9.51 2.29
N PRO A 67 19.29 -9.54 2.18
CA PRO A 67 20.06 -10.78 2.30
C PRO A 67 19.82 -11.48 3.65
N ASP A 68 19.96 -12.80 3.70
CA ASP A 68 19.62 -13.62 4.90
C ASP A 68 20.35 -13.18 6.19
N ASP A 69 21.59 -12.72 6.06
CA ASP A 69 22.41 -12.24 7.19
C ASP A 69 22.04 -10.82 7.67
N VAL A 70 21.08 -10.17 7.00
CA VAL A 70 20.70 -8.77 7.22
C VAL A 70 19.27 -8.72 7.74
N LYS A 71 19.11 -8.19 8.94
CA LYS A 71 17.79 -7.85 9.50
C LYS A 71 17.50 -6.39 9.22
N ILE A 72 16.29 -6.08 8.77
CA ILE A 72 15.84 -4.70 8.49
C ILE A 72 14.53 -4.38 9.20
N HIS A 73 14.35 -3.10 9.50
CA HIS A 73 13.12 -2.52 10.00
C HIS A 73 12.87 -1.18 9.31
N VAL A 74 11.66 -0.97 8.82
CA VAL A 74 11.23 0.31 8.24
C VAL A 74 10.93 1.28 9.38
N LYS A 75 11.69 2.36 9.49
CA LYS A 75 11.52 3.38 10.52
C LYS A 75 10.39 4.35 10.17
N ASP A 76 10.41 4.81 8.93
CA ASP A 76 9.51 5.85 8.43
C ASP A 76 9.36 5.70 6.91
N VAL A 77 8.22 6.18 6.41
CA VAL A 77 7.88 6.12 5.01
C VAL A 77 7.30 7.47 4.58
N GLU A 78 7.96 8.06 3.59
CA GLU A 78 7.49 9.25 2.89
C GLU A 78 6.95 8.82 1.52
N PHE A 79 5.88 9.46 1.05
CA PHE A 79 5.37 9.21 -0.30
C PHE A 79 4.83 10.46 -0.97
N LYS A 80 4.86 10.44 -2.30
CA LYS A 80 4.21 11.44 -3.16
C LYS A 80 3.54 10.75 -4.34
N GLU A 81 2.43 11.33 -4.80
CA GLU A 81 1.78 10.89 -6.03
C GLU A 81 2.03 11.92 -7.13
N GLU A 82 2.51 11.47 -8.29
CA GLU A 82 2.81 12.34 -9.41
C GLU A 82 2.47 11.60 -10.72
N ARG A 83 1.64 12.22 -11.58
CA ARG A 83 1.22 11.68 -12.88
C ARG A 83 0.66 10.24 -12.81
N GLY A 84 0.00 9.90 -11.70
CA GLY A 84 -0.59 8.58 -11.47
C GLY A 84 0.43 7.50 -11.07
N GLU A 85 1.65 7.87 -10.72
CA GLU A 85 2.62 6.99 -10.05
C GLU A 85 2.76 7.38 -8.58
N LEU A 86 2.88 6.37 -7.72
CA LEU A 86 3.17 6.53 -6.30
C LEU A 86 4.69 6.36 -6.10
N PHE A 87 5.36 7.42 -5.69
CA PHE A 87 6.78 7.42 -5.33
C PHE A 87 6.90 7.22 -3.83
N ILE A 88 7.68 6.24 -3.43
CA ILE A 88 7.87 5.82 -2.04
C ILE A 88 9.35 5.98 -1.68
N LYS A 89 9.59 6.58 -0.52
CA LYS A 89 10.90 6.68 0.12
C LYS A 89 10.79 6.04 1.51
N ALA A 90 11.48 4.92 1.71
CA ALA A 90 11.51 4.21 2.97
C ALA A 90 12.86 4.40 3.66
N ASN A 91 12.82 4.93 4.88
CA ASN A 91 13.98 5.06 5.75
C ASN A 91 14.10 3.80 6.61
N LEU A 92 15.25 3.13 6.55
CA LEU A 92 15.46 1.81 7.13
C LEU A 92 16.53 1.86 8.22
N ARG A 93 16.34 1.01 9.23
CA ARG A 93 17.41 0.60 10.14
C ARG A 93 17.64 -0.88 9.96
N GLY A 94 18.90 -1.27 9.79
CA GLY A 94 19.28 -2.66 9.67
C GLY A 94 20.43 -3.06 10.57
N TYR A 95 20.65 -4.36 10.64
CA TYR A 95 21.74 -4.97 11.38
C TYR A 95 22.37 -6.08 10.55
N TYR A 96 23.69 -6.07 10.47
CA TYR A 96 24.49 -7.12 9.88
C TYR A 96 25.58 -7.53 10.88
N LYS A 97 25.58 -8.81 11.28
CA LYS A 97 26.52 -9.34 12.29
C LYS A 97 26.61 -8.49 13.57
N GLY A 98 25.46 -7.98 14.04
CA GLY A 98 25.37 -7.15 15.25
C GLY A 98 25.74 -5.67 15.06
N ILE A 99 26.27 -5.28 13.89
CA ILE A 99 26.59 -3.89 13.57
C ILE A 99 25.37 -3.24 12.91
N GLY A 100 24.88 -2.15 13.52
CA GLY A 100 23.75 -1.39 13.00
C GLY A 100 24.14 -0.52 11.80
N PHE A 101 23.20 -0.33 10.87
CA PHE A 101 23.30 0.62 9.77
C PHE A 101 21.95 1.27 9.48
N GLU A 102 21.99 2.38 8.76
CA GLU A 102 20.81 3.05 8.21
C GLU A 102 20.93 3.12 6.69
N ASP A 103 19.80 3.02 6.01
CA ASP A 103 19.72 3.08 4.56
C ASP A 103 18.38 3.69 4.11
N THR A 104 18.33 4.22 2.90
CA THR A 104 17.12 4.80 2.32
C THR A 104 16.86 4.21 0.95
N LEU A 105 15.70 3.58 0.78
CA LEU A 105 15.28 3.04 -0.50
C LEU A 105 14.21 3.93 -1.13
N ASN A 106 14.34 4.16 -2.44
CA ASN A 106 13.41 4.94 -3.23
C ASN A 106 12.93 4.12 -4.41
N TRP A 107 11.62 4.05 -4.63
CA TRP A 107 11.04 3.40 -5.80
C TRP A 107 9.68 4.01 -6.15
N SER A 108 9.17 3.71 -7.34
CA SER A 108 7.79 4.04 -7.72
C SER A 108 7.00 2.79 -8.09
N VAL A 109 5.69 2.88 -7.89
CA VAL A 109 4.73 1.86 -8.28
C VAL A 109 3.51 2.54 -8.91
N ARG A 110 3.04 1.98 -10.03
CA ARG A 110 1.83 2.44 -10.69
C ARG A 110 0.65 1.56 -10.26
N PRO A 111 -0.46 2.14 -9.78
CA PRO A 111 -1.66 1.39 -9.46
C PRO A 111 -2.29 0.79 -10.71
N GLU A 112 -2.77 -0.43 -10.58
CA GLU A 112 -3.75 -0.99 -11.51
C GLU A 112 -5.16 -0.56 -11.12
N LYS A 113 -6.00 -0.23 -12.09
CA LYS A 113 -7.39 0.15 -11.80
C LYS A 113 -8.25 -1.08 -11.55
N THR A 114 -9.08 -1.03 -10.51
CA THR A 114 -10.04 -2.09 -10.17
C THR A 114 -11.32 -1.50 -9.58
N LYS A 115 -12.32 -2.34 -9.29
CA LYS A 115 -13.52 -1.92 -8.55
C LYS A 115 -13.62 -2.71 -7.25
N CYS A 116 -13.82 -2.02 -6.13
CA CYS A 116 -14.16 -2.63 -4.85
C CYS A 116 -15.56 -3.24 -4.91
N GLU A 117 -15.90 -4.08 -3.93
CA GLU A 117 -17.20 -4.77 -3.89
C GLU A 117 -18.39 -3.81 -3.91
N ASN A 118 -18.29 -2.69 -3.17
CA ASN A 118 -19.35 -1.68 -3.16
C ASN A 118 -19.54 -1.00 -4.52
N CYS A 119 -18.45 -0.56 -5.17
CA CYS A 119 -18.54 0.05 -6.50
C CYS A 119 -18.98 -0.94 -7.58
N LYS A 120 -18.65 -2.23 -7.43
CA LYS A 120 -19.19 -3.28 -8.30
C LYS A 120 -20.70 -3.40 -8.15
N ARG A 121 -21.22 -3.46 -6.92
CA ARG A 121 -22.67 -3.54 -6.62
C ARG A 121 -23.42 -2.31 -7.14
N GLN A 122 -22.90 -1.11 -6.87
CA GLN A 122 -23.51 0.13 -7.37
C GLN A 122 -23.59 0.16 -8.90
N GLY A 123 -22.52 -0.26 -9.60
CA GLY A 123 -22.48 -0.26 -11.05
C GLY A 123 -23.27 -1.37 -11.73
N SER A 124 -23.70 -2.41 -11.00
CA SER A 124 -24.40 -3.57 -11.57
C SER A 124 -25.93 -3.47 -11.47
N GLY A 125 -26.48 -2.38 -10.93
CA GLY A 125 -27.92 -2.30 -10.60
C GLY A 125 -28.32 -3.27 -9.49
N TYR A 126 -27.37 -3.61 -8.61
CA TYR A 126 -27.67 -4.45 -7.44
C TYR A 126 -28.28 -3.58 -6.34
N TYR A 127 -29.47 -3.96 -5.89
CA TYR A 127 -30.16 -3.33 -4.77
C TYR A 127 -30.32 -4.35 -3.65
N GLU A 128 -29.95 -3.99 -2.42
CA GLU A 128 -30.16 -4.85 -1.24
C GLU A 128 -31.65 -5.01 -0.93
N ALA A 129 -32.45 -3.99 -1.27
CA ALA A 129 -33.92 -4.04 -1.23
C ALA A 129 -34.50 -3.16 -2.34
N VAL A 130 -35.62 -3.59 -2.91
CA VAL A 130 -36.44 -2.79 -3.84
C VAL A 130 -37.78 -2.54 -3.17
N LEU A 131 -38.11 -1.27 -2.90
CA LEU A 131 -39.37 -0.88 -2.29
C LEU A 131 -40.33 -0.40 -3.37
N GLN A 132 -41.42 -1.14 -3.60
CA GLN A 132 -42.50 -0.71 -4.50
C GLN A 132 -43.65 -0.13 -3.68
N ILE A 133 -43.89 1.17 -3.82
CA ILE A 133 -44.99 1.85 -3.14
C ILE A 133 -46.15 2.01 -4.11
N ARG A 134 -47.34 1.59 -3.70
CA ARG A 134 -48.57 1.67 -4.50
C ARG A 134 -49.59 2.53 -3.75
N GLY A 135 -50.05 3.60 -4.39
CA GLY A 135 -51.06 4.52 -3.84
C GLY A 135 -50.94 5.91 -4.45
N GLY A 136 -52.07 6.59 -4.69
CA GLY A 136 -52.10 7.95 -5.21
C GLY A 136 -51.87 8.98 -4.10
N GLY A 137 -51.15 10.06 -4.41
CA GLY A 137 -51.00 11.23 -3.52
C GLY A 137 -50.02 11.07 -2.35
N ILE A 138 -49.08 10.12 -2.43
CA ILE A 138 -48.07 9.93 -1.39
C ILE A 138 -46.85 10.79 -1.69
N GLU A 139 -46.60 11.82 -0.89
CA GLU A 139 -45.28 12.44 -0.82
C GLU A 139 -44.35 11.52 -0.03
N LEU A 140 -43.44 10.87 -0.75
CA LEU A 140 -42.41 10.07 -0.14
C LEU A 140 -41.34 11.03 0.36
N GLY A 141 -41.36 11.33 1.67
CA GLY A 141 -40.34 12.09 2.37
C GLY A 141 -38.99 11.37 2.42
N LEU A 142 -38.49 10.95 1.27
CA LEU A 142 -37.28 10.17 1.12
C LEU A 142 -36.07 11.07 1.25
N ASP A 143 -35.10 10.64 2.04
CA ASP A 143 -33.78 11.25 2.05
C ASP A 143 -33.09 10.93 0.71
N PRO A 144 -32.73 11.93 -0.11
CA PRO A 144 -32.02 11.72 -1.37
C PRO A 144 -30.68 10.97 -1.20
N LYS A 145 -30.08 10.98 0.01
CA LYS A 145 -28.86 10.22 0.30
C LYS A 145 -29.10 8.71 0.46
N GLN A 146 -30.34 8.30 0.68
CA GLN A 146 -30.73 6.90 0.90
C GLN A 146 -31.40 6.26 -0.31
N VAL A 147 -31.68 7.04 -1.36
CA VAL A 147 -32.38 6.58 -2.56
C VAL A 147 -31.45 6.60 -3.75
N ALA A 148 -31.11 5.41 -4.25
CA ALA A 148 -30.21 5.25 -5.40
C ALA A 148 -30.89 5.60 -6.74
N SER A 149 -32.16 5.22 -6.91
CA SER A 149 -32.98 5.57 -8.07
C SER A 149 -34.47 5.53 -7.70
N VAL A 150 -35.26 6.37 -8.37
CA VAL A 150 -36.73 6.33 -8.31
C VAL A 150 -37.22 6.22 -9.74
N ASP A 151 -37.90 5.12 -10.05
CA ASP A 151 -38.51 4.91 -11.35
C ASP A 151 -40.03 4.86 -11.17
N GLU A 152 -40.75 5.76 -11.84
CA GLU A 152 -42.21 5.64 -11.95
C GLU A 152 -42.54 4.48 -12.88
N VAL A 153 -42.89 3.35 -12.29
CA VAL A 153 -43.32 2.18 -13.05
C VAL A 153 -44.78 2.37 -13.43
N ARG A 154 -45.05 2.75 -14.69
CA ARG A 154 -46.41 2.72 -15.25
C ARG A 154 -46.85 1.28 -15.39
N GLY A 155 -47.73 0.81 -14.51
CA GLY A 155 -48.32 -0.52 -14.58
C GLY A 155 -49.77 -0.48 -15.06
N GLY A 156 -50.04 -1.14 -16.20
CA GLY A 156 -51.24 -1.93 -16.52
C GLY A 156 -52.57 -1.22 -16.66
#